data_AF-A0AA42NNG0-F1
#
_entry.id   AF-A0AA42NNG0-F1
#
_cell.length_a   1.000
_cell.length_b   1.000
_cell.length_c   1.000
_cell.angle_alpha   90.00
_cell.angle_beta   90.00
_cell.angle_gamma   90.00
#
_symmetry.space_group_name_H-M   'P 1'
#
loop_
_entity.id
_entity.type
_entity.pdbx_description
1 polymer ?
#
loop_
_entity_poly.entity_id
_entity_poly.type
_entity_poly.pdbx_seq_one_letter_code
_entity_poly.pdbx_strand_id
1 'polypeptide(L)'
;NETIDIHQNRTETVDGNEKVTIHKNRTKKVDKNETDRIGKNWSINVGMNKTETISLAYMQNVGLGKMVNIGAAYNLNVGMMMVTNVGMSRTDTILKNHSASVGDVYTLTAGGNSTVVMDEKSILLQVGKSKIVLEDNGTITIEGLNIAVNGTELVDVDAKKIDLN
;
A
#
# COMPACT_ATOMS: atom_id res chain seq x y z
N ASN A 1 45.76 -13.43 18.34
CA ASN A 1 44.82 -12.29 18.43
C ASN A 1 45.62 -11.02 18.27
N GLU A 2 45.13 -10.09 17.46
CA GLU A 2 45.71 -8.76 17.25
C GLU A 2 44.69 -7.72 17.74
N THR A 3 45.17 -6.59 18.26
CA THR A 3 44.32 -5.48 18.70
C THR A 3 44.98 -4.19 18.25
N ILE A 4 44.20 -3.36 17.55
CA ILE A 4 44.61 -2.03 17.10
C ILE A 4 43.74 -1.04 17.86
N ASP A 5 44.37 -0.17 18.65
CA ASP A 5 43.70 0.90 19.38
C ASP A 5 44.12 2.26 18.81
N ILE A 6 43.15 3.16 18.64
CA ILE A 6 43.34 4.49 18.10
C ILE A 6 42.64 5.46 19.04
N HIS A 7 43.42 6.19 19.85
CA HIS A 7 42.87 7.05 20.91
C HIS A 7 42.11 8.29 20.40
N GLN A 8 42.36 8.72 19.16
CA GLN A 8 41.72 9.90 18.56
C GLN A 8 41.10 9.57 17.20
N ASN A 9 41.79 9.88 16.10
CA ASN A 9 41.23 9.83 14.75
C ASN A 9 42.02 8.88 13.85
N ARG A 10 41.33 8.22 12.92
CA ARG A 10 41.91 7.45 11.81
C ARG A 10 41.39 8.02 10.49
N THR A 11 42.30 8.22 9.55
CA THR A 11 41.96 8.47 8.14
C THR A 11 42.63 7.36 7.32
N GLU A 12 41.88 6.78 6.41
CA GLU A 12 42.36 5.77 5.48
C GLU A 12 42.04 6.21 4.06
N THR A 13 43.01 6.07 3.17
CA THR A 13 42.87 6.41 1.75
C THR A 13 43.50 5.28 0.96
N VAL A 14 42.74 4.77 -0.01
CA VAL A 14 43.17 3.72 -0.93
C VAL A 14 42.94 4.27 -2.34
N ASP A 15 44.01 4.66 -3.03
CA ASP A 15 43.90 5.21 -4.40
C ASP A 15 43.55 4.13 -5.43
N GLY A 16 43.87 2.87 -5.11
CA GLY A 16 43.57 1.69 -5.91
C GLY A 16 42.32 0.94 -5.44
N ASN A 17 42.37 -0.39 -5.56
CA ASN A 17 41.28 -1.27 -5.15
C ASN A 17 41.51 -1.82 -3.74
N GLU A 18 40.46 -1.90 -2.92
CA GLU A 18 40.46 -2.58 -1.63
C GLU A 18 39.66 -3.89 -1.71
N LYS A 19 40.23 -4.98 -1.18
CA LYS A 19 39.50 -6.24 -0.97
C LYS A 19 39.64 -6.68 0.47
N VAL A 20 38.52 -6.79 1.17
CA VAL A 20 38.46 -7.29 2.54
C VAL A 20 37.76 -8.65 2.54
N THR A 21 38.38 -9.66 3.13
CA THR A 21 37.80 -11.00 3.30
C THR A 21 37.76 -11.36 4.78
N ILE A 22 36.59 -11.77 5.26
CA ILE A 22 36.38 -12.23 6.63
C ILE A 22 35.94 -13.68 6.57
N HIS A 23 36.76 -14.62 7.05
CA HIS A 23 36.47 -16.06 6.98
C HIS A 23 35.44 -16.54 8.02
N LYS A 24 35.25 -15.75 9.08
CA LYS A 24 34.31 -16.05 10.17
C LYS A 24 33.28 -14.92 10.26
N ASN A 25 33.19 -14.27 11.41
CA ASN A 25 32.17 -13.25 11.70
C ASN A 25 32.78 -11.84 11.71
N ARG A 26 31.97 -10.85 11.31
CA ARG A 26 32.29 -9.42 11.47
C ARG A 26 31.19 -8.77 12.31
N THR A 27 31.58 -8.02 13.34
CA THR A 27 30.70 -7.14 14.11
C THR A 27 31.18 -5.71 13.93
N LYS A 28 30.26 -4.79 13.65
CA LYS A 28 30.53 -3.35 13.58
C LYS A 28 29.59 -2.64 14.54
N LYS A 29 30.14 -1.77 15.38
CA LYS A 29 29.38 -0.90 16.28
C LYS A 29 29.84 0.53 16.03
N VAL A 30 28.89 1.43 15.83
CA VAL A 30 29.12 2.87 15.70
C VAL A 30 28.22 3.56 16.70
N ASP A 31 28.79 4.24 17.69
CA ASP A 31 28.02 4.84 18.79
C ASP A 31 27.36 6.18 18.43
N LYS A 32 27.81 6.81 17.34
CA LYS A 32 27.26 8.06 16.81
C LYS A 32 26.64 7.82 15.43
N ASN A 33 27.30 8.28 14.37
CA ASN A 33 26.75 8.29 13.02
C ASN A 33 27.63 7.51 12.06
N GLU A 34 26.99 6.86 11.08
CA GLU A 34 27.63 6.22 9.94
C GLU A 34 27.10 6.85 8.65
N THR A 35 27.95 7.03 7.65
CA THR A 35 27.57 7.55 6.34
C THR A 35 28.37 6.82 5.28
N ASP A 36 27.65 6.15 4.39
CA ASP A 36 28.23 5.49 3.22
C ASP A 36 27.84 6.25 1.95
N ARG A 37 28.83 6.46 1.07
CA ARG A 37 28.61 7.03 -0.26
C ARG A 37 29.18 6.10 -1.31
N ILE A 38 28.29 5.51 -2.12
CA ILE A 38 28.66 4.67 -3.25
C ILE A 38 28.50 5.49 -4.53
N GLY A 39 29.57 5.65 -5.31
CA GLY A 39 29.55 6.48 -6.52
C GLY A 39 28.92 5.81 -7.75
N LYS A 40 28.85 4.48 -7.77
CA LYS A 40 28.26 3.69 -8.85
C LYS A 40 27.30 2.64 -8.29
N ASN A 41 27.67 1.36 -8.33
CA ASN A 41 26.79 0.25 -7.97
C ASN A 41 27.05 -0.24 -6.55
N TRP A 42 25.98 -0.53 -5.83
CA TRP A 42 26.02 -1.22 -4.54
C TRP A 42 25.22 -2.52 -4.64
N SER A 43 25.87 -3.65 -4.34
CA SER A 43 25.25 -4.97 -4.37
C SER A 43 25.44 -5.65 -3.02
N ILE A 44 24.37 -6.27 -2.53
CA ILE A 44 24.35 -7.02 -1.28
C ILE A 44 23.73 -8.37 -1.59
N ASN A 45 24.45 -9.45 -1.29
CA ASN A 45 23.93 -10.80 -1.33
C ASN A 45 23.94 -11.38 0.08
N VAL A 46 22.80 -11.84 0.56
CA VAL A 46 22.63 -12.41 1.90
C VAL A 46 22.22 -13.86 1.74
N GLY A 47 23.03 -14.80 2.24
CA GLY A 47 22.79 -16.23 2.06
C GLY A 47 21.68 -16.82 2.93
N MET A 48 21.32 -16.14 4.02
CA MET A 48 20.25 -16.56 4.93
C MET A 48 19.33 -15.37 5.22
N ASN A 49 19.39 -14.79 6.41
CA ASN A 49 18.44 -13.77 6.87
C ASN A 49 19.07 -12.38 6.93
N LYS A 50 18.26 -11.37 6.63
CA LYS A 50 18.57 -9.96 6.85
C LYS A 50 17.52 -9.37 7.79
N THR A 51 17.96 -8.73 8.86
CA THR A 51 17.10 -8.03 9.80
C THR A 51 17.56 -6.58 9.89
N GLU A 52 16.63 -5.65 9.71
CA GLU A 52 16.87 -4.21 9.82
C GLU A 52 15.86 -3.63 10.80
N THR A 53 16.36 -2.89 11.79
CA THR A 53 15.53 -2.21 12.79
C THR A 53 15.84 -0.73 12.75
N ILE A 54 14.82 0.09 12.53
CA ILE A 54 14.91 1.54 12.45
C ILE A 54 14.07 2.10 13.58
N SER A 55 14.70 2.83 14.51
CA SER A 55 14.02 3.27 15.74
C SER A 55 13.17 4.53 15.57
N LEU A 56 13.49 5.38 14.59
CA LEU A 56 12.82 6.67 14.39
C LEU A 56 12.17 6.79 13.02
N ALA A 57 12.96 6.83 11.95
CA ALA A 57 12.45 7.09 10.61
C ALA A 57 13.29 6.43 9.50
N TYR A 58 12.61 5.99 8.44
CA TYR A 58 13.21 5.47 7.22
C TYR A 58 12.67 6.25 6.02
N MET A 59 13.57 6.75 5.16
CA MET A 59 13.22 7.43 3.91
C MET A 59 13.99 6.80 2.76
N GLN A 60 13.29 6.49 1.67
CA GLN A 60 13.88 5.92 0.47
C GLN A 60 13.42 6.70 -0.76
N ASN A 61 14.37 7.37 -1.41
CA ASN A 61 14.15 8.06 -2.68
C ASN A 61 14.75 7.22 -3.82
N VAL A 62 13.96 6.96 -4.87
CA VAL A 62 14.37 6.14 -6.02
C VAL A 62 14.12 6.94 -7.30
N GLY A 63 15.16 7.10 -8.12
CA GLY A 63 15.08 8.00 -9.29
C GLY A 63 14.47 7.41 -10.55
N LEU A 64 14.60 6.10 -10.79
CA LEU A 64 14.11 5.44 -12.01
C LEU A 64 13.01 4.42 -11.72
N GLY A 65 13.28 3.42 -10.88
CA GLY A 65 12.30 2.37 -10.59
C GLY A 65 12.72 1.49 -9.42
N LYS A 66 11.70 0.94 -8.74
CA LYS A 66 11.85 -0.01 -7.63
C LYS A 66 11.04 -1.26 -7.96
N MET A 67 11.69 -2.42 -7.88
CA MET A 67 11.04 -3.72 -8.02
C MET A 67 11.21 -4.50 -6.71
N VAL A 68 10.15 -5.19 -6.29
CA VAL A 68 10.15 -6.04 -5.10
C VAL A 68 9.55 -7.38 -5.49
N ASN A 69 10.33 -8.46 -5.38
CA ASN A 69 9.89 -9.83 -5.64
C ASN A 69 9.95 -10.61 -4.32
N ILE A 70 8.83 -11.21 -3.94
CA ILE A 70 8.70 -11.96 -2.68
C ILE A 70 8.35 -13.41 -3.01
N GLY A 71 9.13 -14.36 -2.50
CA GLY A 71 8.99 -15.77 -2.85
C GLY A 71 7.89 -16.53 -2.09
N ALA A 72 7.48 -16.05 -0.92
CA ALA A 72 6.52 -16.75 -0.07
C ALA A 72 5.40 -15.83 0.43
N ALA A 73 5.69 -14.97 1.42
CA ALA A 73 4.69 -14.13 2.07
C ALA A 73 5.20 -12.69 2.26
N TYR A 74 4.31 -11.73 2.09
CA TYR A 74 4.54 -10.32 2.36
C TYR A 74 3.48 -9.81 3.34
N ASN A 75 3.91 -9.33 4.49
CA ASN A 75 3.04 -8.76 5.51
C ASN A 75 3.50 -7.33 5.83
N LEU A 76 2.57 -6.38 5.74
CA LEU A 76 2.79 -4.96 5.99
C LEU A 76 1.81 -4.50 7.06
N ASN A 77 2.31 -4.13 8.24
CA ASN A 77 1.52 -3.51 9.30
C ASN A 77 1.90 -2.04 9.41
N VAL A 78 0.90 -1.17 9.43
CA VAL A 78 1.08 0.28 9.55
C VAL A 78 0.31 0.73 10.80
N GLY A 79 1.00 1.37 11.74
CA GLY A 79 0.42 1.68 13.06
C GLY A 79 -0.49 2.90 13.11
N MET A 80 -0.39 3.83 12.14
CA MET A 80 -1.19 5.05 12.10
C MET A 80 -1.87 5.24 10.74
N MET A 81 -1.12 5.66 9.73
CA MET A 81 -1.68 6.05 8.43
C MET A 81 -0.83 5.52 7.28
N MET A 82 -1.49 5.00 6.24
CA MET A 82 -0.87 4.61 4.98
C MET A 82 -1.44 5.47 3.85
N VAL A 83 -0.58 6.18 3.12
CA VAL A 83 -0.96 6.96 1.92
C VAL A 83 -0.18 6.43 0.73
N THR A 84 -0.86 6.21 -0.39
CA THR A 84 -0.24 5.78 -1.65
C THR A 84 -0.70 6.67 -2.79
N ASN A 85 0.23 7.41 -3.39
CA ASN A 85 -0.03 8.26 -4.55
C ASN A 85 0.58 7.61 -5.80
N VAL A 86 -0.21 7.44 -6.85
CA VAL A 86 0.22 6.83 -8.11
C VAL A 86 -0.04 7.82 -9.24
N GLY A 87 1.01 8.23 -9.96
CA GLY A 87 0.92 9.28 -10.96
C GLY A 87 0.31 8.88 -12.30
N MET A 88 0.31 7.58 -12.64
CA MET A 88 -0.18 7.09 -13.94
C MET A 88 -1.22 5.98 -13.78
N SER A 89 -0.80 4.77 -13.38
CA SER A 89 -1.71 3.64 -13.26
C SER A 89 -1.28 2.69 -12.14
N ARG A 90 -2.29 2.08 -11.53
CA ARG A 90 -2.15 0.98 -10.57
C ARG A 90 -2.94 -0.21 -11.09
N THR A 91 -2.31 -1.38 -11.10
CA THR A 91 -2.92 -2.65 -11.50
C THR A 91 -2.61 -3.70 -10.44
N ASP A 92 -3.66 -4.31 -9.88
CA ASP A 92 -3.56 -5.40 -8.92
C ASP A 92 -4.13 -6.69 -9.56
N THR A 93 -3.30 -7.71 -9.78
CA THR A 93 -3.73 -9.03 -10.26
C THR A 93 -3.69 -10.03 -9.12
N ILE A 94 -4.86 -10.46 -8.66
CA ILE A 94 -5.01 -11.33 -7.50
C ILE A 94 -5.61 -12.66 -7.97
N LEU A 95 -4.87 -13.76 -7.81
CA LEU A 95 -5.25 -15.08 -8.35
C LEU A 95 -6.33 -15.80 -7.53
N LYS A 96 -6.51 -15.40 -6.27
CA LYS A 96 -7.51 -15.97 -5.36
C LYS A 96 -8.40 -14.84 -4.83
N ASN A 97 -8.36 -14.55 -3.54
CA ASN A 97 -9.29 -13.63 -2.90
C ASN A 97 -8.64 -12.29 -2.60
N HIS A 98 -9.38 -11.22 -2.87
CA HIS A 98 -9.12 -9.89 -2.32
C HIS A 98 -10.16 -9.61 -1.24
N SER A 99 -9.72 -9.41 0.00
CA SER A 99 -10.60 -9.10 1.13
C SER A 99 -10.15 -7.80 1.78
N ALA A 100 -11.10 -6.93 2.06
CA ALA A 100 -10.91 -5.69 2.80
C ALA A 100 -11.93 -5.66 3.95
N SER A 101 -11.44 -5.39 5.15
CA SER A 101 -12.27 -5.12 6.32
C SER A 101 -11.93 -3.71 6.79
N VAL A 102 -12.93 -2.85 6.81
CA VAL A 102 -12.78 -1.40 7.04
C VAL A 102 -13.70 -1.05 8.20
N GLY A 103 -13.17 -0.31 9.18
CA GLY A 103 -13.88 -0.01 10.42
C GLY A 103 -15.01 0.99 10.24
N ASP A 104 -14.73 2.10 9.55
CA ASP A 104 -15.67 3.23 9.47
C ASP A 104 -16.32 3.34 8.08
N VAL A 105 -15.56 3.80 7.07
CA VAL A 105 -16.10 4.09 5.73
C VAL A 105 -15.16 3.57 4.65
N TYR A 106 -15.71 2.87 3.68
CA TYR A 106 -15.02 2.47 2.46
C TYR A 106 -15.54 3.24 1.26
N THR A 107 -14.68 4.09 0.70
CA THR A 107 -15.01 4.95 -0.45
C THR A 107 -14.19 4.58 -1.67
N LEU A 108 -14.87 4.35 -2.79
CA LEU A 108 -14.26 4.28 -4.12
C LEU A 108 -14.76 5.48 -4.93
N THR A 109 -13.86 6.21 -5.57
CA THR A 109 -14.21 7.35 -6.42
C THR A 109 -13.49 7.23 -7.76
N ALA A 110 -14.23 7.42 -8.85
CA ALA A 110 -13.71 7.42 -10.20
C ALA A 110 -14.24 8.61 -10.99
N GLY A 111 -13.39 9.23 -11.80
CA GLY A 111 -13.78 10.35 -12.69
C GLY A 111 -14.37 11.58 -11.97
N GLY A 112 -14.12 11.72 -10.67
CA GLY A 112 -14.64 12.80 -9.82
C GLY A 112 -16.12 12.70 -9.42
N ASN A 113 -16.93 11.96 -10.18
CA ASN A 113 -18.39 11.96 -10.03
C ASN A 113 -19.01 10.59 -9.78
N SER A 114 -18.26 9.50 -10.00
CA SER A 114 -18.73 8.13 -9.76
C SER A 114 -18.19 7.66 -8.42
N THR A 115 -19.08 7.33 -7.49
CA THR A 115 -18.72 6.95 -6.13
C THR A 115 -19.44 5.68 -5.68
N VAL A 116 -18.71 4.86 -4.93
CA VAL A 116 -19.26 3.81 -4.07
C VAL A 116 -18.85 4.16 -2.66
N VAL A 117 -19.82 4.31 -1.76
CA VAL A 117 -19.56 4.56 -0.33
C VAL A 117 -20.26 3.49 0.47
N MET A 118 -19.52 2.83 1.35
CA MET A 118 -20.04 1.84 2.30
C MET A 118 -19.68 2.29 3.71
N ASP A 119 -20.67 2.40 4.57
CA ASP A 119 -20.51 2.71 5.99
C ASP A 119 -21.35 1.76 6.84
N GLU A 120 -21.44 2.02 8.16
CA GLU A 120 -22.21 1.18 9.09
C GLU A 120 -23.71 1.08 8.71
N LYS A 121 -24.25 2.12 8.08
CA LYS A 121 -25.70 2.30 7.88
C LYS A 121 -26.13 2.12 6.45
N SER A 122 -25.23 2.24 5.49
CA SER A 122 -25.62 2.29 4.09
C SER A 122 -24.57 1.82 3.09
N ILE A 123 -25.06 1.45 1.92
CA ILE A 123 -24.28 1.28 0.69
C ILE A 123 -24.86 2.23 -0.35
N LEU A 124 -24.06 3.20 -0.78
CA LEU A 124 -24.38 4.19 -1.81
C LEU A 124 -23.62 3.89 -3.10
N LEU A 125 -24.36 3.83 -4.21
CA LEU A 125 -23.84 3.90 -5.57
C LEU A 125 -24.31 5.22 -6.19
N GLN A 126 -23.40 6.13 -6.49
CA GLN A 126 -23.78 7.46 -7.02
C GLN A 126 -22.96 7.85 -8.24
N VAL A 127 -23.66 8.40 -9.24
CA VAL A 127 -23.06 9.09 -10.39
C VAL A 127 -23.81 10.40 -10.62
N GLY A 128 -23.15 11.53 -10.32
CA GLY A 128 -23.78 12.84 -10.41
C GLY A 128 -25.06 12.93 -9.56
N LYS A 129 -26.22 13.13 -10.19
CA LYS A 129 -27.54 13.22 -9.53
C LYS A 129 -28.25 11.87 -9.35
N SER A 130 -27.77 10.82 -10.00
CA SER A 130 -28.38 9.48 -9.91
C SER A 130 -27.76 8.73 -8.75
N LYS A 131 -28.59 8.10 -7.92
CA LYS A 131 -28.12 7.31 -6.76
C LYS A 131 -28.98 6.08 -6.51
N ILE A 132 -28.33 5.03 -6.01
CA ILE A 132 -28.95 3.85 -5.40
C ILE A 132 -28.42 3.75 -3.99
N VAL A 133 -29.30 3.62 -3.00
CA VAL A 133 -28.93 3.51 -1.58
C VAL A 133 -29.60 2.27 -0.99
N LEU A 134 -28.81 1.41 -0.35
CA LEU A 134 -29.30 0.34 0.52
C LEU A 134 -29.05 0.79 1.96
N GLU A 135 -30.06 0.73 2.82
CA GLU A 135 -29.97 1.12 4.24
C GLU A 135 -30.06 -0.09 5.17
N ASP A 136 -29.48 0.01 6.37
CA ASP A 136 -29.49 -1.05 7.39
C ASP A 136 -30.90 -1.39 7.90
N ASN A 137 -31.84 -0.46 7.75
CA ASN A 137 -33.27 -0.65 8.05
C ASN A 137 -34.02 -1.45 6.97
N GLY A 138 -33.36 -1.84 5.88
CA GLY A 138 -33.92 -2.60 4.75
C GLY A 138 -34.54 -1.75 3.64
N THR A 139 -34.53 -0.42 3.76
CA THR A 139 -34.99 0.50 2.71
C THR A 139 -34.00 0.51 1.55
N ILE A 140 -34.55 0.48 0.33
CA ILE A 140 -33.77 0.68 -0.90
C ILE A 140 -34.35 1.89 -1.63
N THR A 141 -33.51 2.88 -1.89
CA THR A 141 -33.88 4.11 -2.59
C THR A 141 -33.19 4.17 -3.94
N ILE A 142 -33.96 4.43 -5.00
CA ILE A 142 -33.47 4.67 -6.36
C ILE A 142 -33.92 6.06 -6.79
N GLU A 143 -32.96 6.93 -7.07
CA GLU A 143 -33.23 8.29 -7.50
C GLU A 143 -32.46 8.61 -8.78
N GLY A 144 -33.13 9.34 -9.67
CA GLY A 144 -32.55 9.85 -10.91
C GLY A 144 -33.54 10.78 -11.60
N LEU A 145 -33.06 11.54 -12.58
CA LEU A 145 -33.92 12.41 -13.39
C LEU A 145 -34.96 11.60 -14.19
N ASN A 146 -34.51 10.50 -14.78
CA ASN A 146 -35.34 9.54 -15.48
C ASN A 146 -34.97 8.15 -14.98
N ILE A 147 -35.97 7.37 -14.58
CA ILE A 147 -35.80 5.97 -14.22
C ILE A 147 -36.55 5.15 -15.28
N ALA A 148 -35.79 4.52 -16.19
CA ALA A 148 -36.35 3.65 -17.20
C ALA A 148 -36.30 2.19 -16.71
N VAL A 149 -37.45 1.51 -16.66
CA VAL A 149 -37.58 0.10 -16.31
C VAL A 149 -38.21 -0.62 -17.50
N ASN A 150 -37.40 -1.32 -18.29
CA ASN A 150 -37.83 -1.95 -19.54
C ASN A 150 -37.86 -3.48 -19.38
N GLY A 151 -39.05 -4.08 -19.39
CA GLY A 151 -39.23 -5.53 -19.48
C GLY A 151 -39.74 -5.92 -20.87
N THR A 152 -39.14 -6.93 -21.50
CA THR A 152 -39.60 -7.43 -22.82
C THR A 152 -40.77 -8.41 -22.73
N GLU A 153 -40.98 -9.02 -21.55
CA GLU A 153 -42.08 -9.95 -21.29
C GLU A 153 -42.95 -9.48 -20.11
N LEU A 154 -42.36 -9.23 -18.94
CA LEU A 154 -43.06 -8.78 -17.75
C LEU A 154 -42.15 -7.92 -16.86
N VAL A 155 -42.73 -6.89 -16.24
CA VAL A 155 -42.18 -6.22 -15.05
C VAL A 155 -43.12 -6.57 -13.91
N ASP A 156 -42.67 -7.41 -12.98
CA ASP A 156 -43.45 -7.87 -11.84
C ASP A 156 -43.07 -7.08 -10.57
N VAL A 157 -44.07 -6.58 -9.86
CA VAL A 157 -43.91 -5.80 -8.65
C VAL A 157 -44.99 -6.25 -7.67
N ASP A 158 -44.58 -6.84 -6.56
CA ASP A 158 -45.46 -7.24 -5.48
C ASP A 158 -45.08 -6.51 -4.20
N ALA A 159 -46.08 -5.93 -3.56
CA ALA A 159 -45.97 -5.26 -2.28
C ALA A 159 -47.34 -5.16 -1.63
N LYS A 160 -47.37 -5.02 -0.30
CA LYS A 160 -48.61 -4.70 0.43
C LYS A 160 -49.29 -3.42 -0.11
N LYS A 161 -48.50 -2.48 -0.63
CA LYS A 161 -48.96 -1.25 -1.28
C LYS A 161 -47.97 -0.87 -2.38
N ILE A 162 -48.50 -0.53 -3.55
CA ILE A 162 -47.77 0.11 -4.64
C ILE A 162 -48.42 1.48 -4.84
N ASP A 163 -47.61 2.54 -4.82
CA ASP A 163 -48.04 3.92 -4.96
C ASP A 163 -47.35 4.53 -6.18
N LEU A 164 -48.12 4.90 -7.20
CA LEU A 164 -47.65 5.50 -8.45
C LEU A 164 -48.39 6.83 -8.60
N ASN A 165 -47.64 7.94 -8.54
CA ASN A 165 -48.18 9.29 -8.65
C ASN A 165 -47.72 9.97 -9.93
#